data_AF-A0AAE4EV87-F1
#
_entry.id   AF-A0AAE4EV87-F1
#
_cell.length_a   1.000
_cell.length_b   1.000
_cell.length_c   1.000
_cell.angle_alpha   90.00
_cell.angle_beta   90.00
_cell.angle_gamma   90.00
#
_symmetry.space_group_name_H-M   'P 1'
#
loop_
_entity.id
_entity.type
_entity.pdbx_description
1 polymer ?
#
loop_
_entity_poly.entity_id
_entity_poly.type
_entity_poly.pdbx_seq_one_letter_code
_entity_poly.pdbx_strand_id
1 'polypeptide(L)'
;MDERCHAAAERIFAAAAELGTTRQEAILVTRAVHAVKKGRPTEVALTDTPQHRRRRLAHVVGTELWEPGIDPDEILAAVVSVGRTAPRERQPSAAA
;
A
#
# COMPACT_ATOMS: atom_id res chain seq x y z
N MET A 1 12.99 8.89 -9.17
CA MET A 1 12.12 7.76 -8.80
C MET A 1 11.88 6.97 -10.08
N ASP A 2 12.23 5.69 -10.09
CA ASP A 2 12.04 4.81 -11.27
C ASP A 2 10.55 4.79 -11.65
N GLU A 3 10.24 4.92 -12.94
CA GLU A 3 8.88 4.90 -13.49
C GLU A 3 8.16 3.59 -13.14
N ARG A 4 8.89 2.48 -13.04
CA ARG A 4 8.36 1.17 -12.64
C ARG A 4 7.92 1.16 -11.19
N CYS A 5 8.66 1.81 -10.29
CA CYS A 5 8.29 1.94 -8.88
C CYS A 5 7.04 2.82 -8.71
N HIS A 6 6.91 3.87 -9.53
CA HIS A 6 5.69 4.68 -9.55
C HIS A 6 4.48 3.89 -10.07
N ALA A 7 4.64 3.14 -11.16
CA ALA A 7 3.60 2.27 -11.70
C ALA A 7 3.17 1.19 -10.69
N ALA A 8 4.11 0.58 -9.97
CA ALA A 8 3.82 -0.37 -8.90
C ALA A 8 2.98 0.27 -7.77
N ALA A 9 3.32 1.51 -7.38
CA ALA A 9 2.55 2.24 -6.37
C ALA A 9 1.11 2.53 -6.84
N GLU A 10 0.93 2.95 -8.10
CA GLU A 10 -0.41 3.17 -8.67
C GLU A 10 -1.22 1.87 -8.73
N ARG A 11 -0.62 0.75 -9.12
CA ARG A 11 -1.29 -0.58 -9.10
C ARG A 11 -1.74 -0.99 -7.71
N ILE A 12 -0.91 -0.75 -6.68
CA ILE A 12 -1.26 -1.02 -5.28
C ILE A 12 -2.46 -0.17 -4.84
N PHE A 13 -2.48 1.12 -5.18
CA PHE A 13 -3.60 1.99 -4.82
C PHE A 13 -4.87 1.70 -5.62
N ALA A 14 -4.76 1.32 -6.89
CA ALA A 14 -5.88 0.87 -7.70
C ALA A 14 -6.51 -0.40 -7.09
N ALA A 15 -5.70 -1.40 -6.73
CA ALA A 15 -6.18 -2.59 -6.06
C ALA A 15 -6.83 -2.27 -4.70
N ALA A 16 -6.26 -1.33 -3.95
CA ALA A 16 -6.88 -0.87 -2.70
C ALA A 16 -8.27 -0.26 -2.94
N ALA A 17 -8.44 0.54 -4.00
CA ALA A 17 -9.71 1.16 -4.36
C ALA A 17 -10.76 0.16 -4.88
N GLU A 18 -10.35 -0.82 -5.70
CA GLU A 18 -11.22 -1.93 -6.14
C GLU A 18 -11.69 -2.79 -4.97
N LEU A 19 -10.79 -3.00 -4.01
CA LEU A 19 -11.12 -3.61 -2.73
C LEU A 19 -11.83 -2.64 -1.79
N GLY A 20 -12.20 -1.41 -2.18
CA GLY A 20 -12.89 -0.44 -1.31
C GLY A 20 -12.17 -0.16 0.02
N THR A 21 -10.84 -0.23 0.04
CA THR A 21 -9.99 0.09 1.18
C THR A 21 -9.37 1.48 1.02
N THR A 22 -8.78 2.01 2.09
CA THR A 22 -8.19 3.35 2.05
C THR A 22 -6.74 3.31 1.55
N ARG A 23 -6.24 4.45 1.05
CA ARG A 23 -4.82 4.59 0.73
C ARG A 23 -3.91 4.38 1.95
N GLN A 24 -4.35 4.82 3.15
CA GLN A 24 -3.61 4.58 4.39
C GLN A 24 -3.49 3.08 4.69
N GLU A 25 -4.57 2.33 4.47
CA GLU A 25 -4.56 0.87 4.59
C GLU A 25 -3.58 0.23 3.62
N ALA A 26 -3.55 0.69 2.37
CA ALA A 26 -2.57 0.24 1.38
C ALA A 26 -1.12 0.50 1.82
N ILE A 27 -0.83 1.69 2.35
CA ILE A 27 0.50 2.01 2.89
C ILE A 27 0.87 1.08 4.06
N LEU A 28 -0.06 0.81 4.98
CA LEU A 28 0.17 -0.07 6.12
C LEU A 28 0.48 -1.50 5.67
N VAL A 29 -0.31 -2.03 4.72
CA VAL A 29 -0.08 -3.35 4.14
C VAL A 29 1.25 -3.40 3.39
N THR A 30 1.59 -2.38 2.59
CA THR A 30 2.89 -2.30 1.90
C THR A 30 4.06 -2.34 2.87
N ARG A 31 3.99 -1.60 3.98
CA ARG A 31 5.01 -1.64 5.04
C ARG A 31 5.13 -3.02 5.69
N ALA A 32 4.00 -3.67 5.94
CA ALA A 32 3.97 -4.99 6.57
C ALA A 32 4.62 -6.06 5.67
N VAL A 33 4.23 -6.11 4.39
CA VAL A 33 4.79 -7.08 3.44
C VAL A 33 6.26 -6.78 3.13
N HIS A 34 6.65 -5.50 3.06
CA HIS A 34 8.04 -5.10 2.93
C HIS A 34 8.91 -5.58 4.11
N ALA A 35 8.42 -5.41 5.34
CA ALA A 35 9.11 -5.92 6.54
C ALA A 35 9.31 -7.45 6.45
N VAL A 36 8.26 -8.19 6.06
CA VAL A 36 8.34 -9.65 5.86
C VAL A 36 9.37 -10.02 4.79
N LYS A 37 9.40 -9.31 3.65
CA LYS A 37 10.40 -9.51 2.58
C LYS A 37 11.83 -9.37 3.10
N LYS A 38 12.05 -8.42 4.01
CA LYS A 38 13.36 -8.16 4.63
C LYS A 38 13.66 -9.08 5.83
N GLY A 39 12.85 -10.12 6.05
CA GLY A 39 13.03 -11.08 7.15
C GLY A 39 12.69 -10.51 8.54
N ARG A 40 11.88 -9.45 8.60
CA ARG A 40 11.48 -8.79 9.84
C ARG A 40 10.02 -9.16 10.21
N PRO A 41 9.70 -9.24 11.51
CA PRO A 41 8.31 -9.44 11.95
C PRO A 41 7.45 -8.21 11.62
N THR A 42 6.13 -8.41 11.54
CA THR A 42 5.14 -7.33 11.39
C THR A 42 4.01 -7.49 12.40
N GLU A 43 3.55 -6.37 12.96
CA GLU A 43 2.40 -6.32 13.87
C GLU A 43 1.06 -6.19 13.11
N VAL A 44 1.10 -6.03 11.79
CA VAL A 44 -0.10 -5.91 10.96
C VAL A 44 -0.61 -7.31 10.64
N ALA A 45 -1.76 -7.68 11.22
CA ALA A 45 -2.44 -8.92 10.88
C ALA A 45 -2.93 -8.90 9.42
N LEU A 46 -2.37 -9.80 8.60
CA LEU A 46 -2.73 -10.02 7.18
C LEU A 46 -3.71 -11.21 7.00
N THR A 47 -4.68 -11.34 7.89
CA THR A 47 -5.66 -12.45 7.90
C THR A 47 -6.82 -12.23 6.92
N ASP A 48 -7.66 -13.24 6.69
CA ASP A 48 -8.91 -13.16 5.90
C ASP A 48 -10.15 -13.18 6.83
N THR A 49 -10.97 -12.14 6.80
CA THR A 49 -12.34 -12.07 7.35
C THR A 49 -13.16 -11.23 6.37
N PRO A 50 -14.49 -11.14 6.50
CA PRO A 50 -15.30 -10.20 5.70
C PRO A 50 -14.78 -8.74 5.79
N GLN A 51 -14.11 -8.38 6.89
CA GLN A 51 -13.42 -7.10 7.05
C GLN A 51 -11.98 -7.10 6.51
N HIS A 52 -11.31 -8.25 6.37
CA HIS A 52 -9.90 -8.31 5.99
C HIS A 52 -9.67 -8.40 4.47
N ARG A 53 -9.98 -7.31 3.79
CA ARG A 53 -9.50 -7.05 2.42
C ARG A 53 -7.96 -6.93 2.36
N ARG A 54 -7.29 -6.86 3.52
CA ARG A 54 -5.84 -6.83 3.71
C ARG A 54 -5.11 -8.04 3.13
N ARG A 55 -5.67 -9.26 3.20
CA ARG A 55 -4.98 -10.44 2.65
C ARG A 55 -4.87 -10.37 1.12
N ARG A 56 -5.96 -9.95 0.44
CA ARG A 56 -5.95 -9.74 -1.02
C ARG A 56 -5.01 -8.60 -1.42
N LEU A 57 -5.03 -7.50 -0.67
CA LEU A 57 -4.11 -6.39 -0.90
C LEU A 57 -2.65 -6.80 -0.66
N ALA A 58 -2.38 -7.60 0.37
CA ALA A 58 -1.05 -8.14 0.65
C ALA A 58 -0.54 -9.06 -0.46
N HIS A 59 -1.43 -9.79 -1.13
CA HIS A 59 -1.06 -10.59 -2.30
C HIS A 59 -0.59 -9.69 -3.46
N VAL A 60 -1.35 -8.64 -3.79
CA VAL A 60 -0.96 -7.66 -4.83
C VAL A 60 0.37 -6.98 -4.49
N VAL A 61 0.49 -6.48 -3.26
CA VAL A 61 1.74 -5.89 -2.76
C VAL A 61 2.91 -6.89 -2.84
N GLY A 62 2.66 -8.15 -2.51
CA GLY A 62 3.64 -9.23 -2.63
C GLY A 62 4.14 -9.41 -4.06
N THR A 63 3.25 -9.40 -5.05
CA THR A 63 3.60 -9.47 -6.47
C THR A 63 4.55 -8.34 -6.87
N GLU A 64 4.20 -7.11 -6.53
CA GLU A 64 5.02 -5.94 -6.88
C GLU A 64 6.39 -5.98 -6.17
N LEU A 65 6.42 -6.31 -4.88
CA LEU A 65 7.66 -6.33 -4.12
C LEU A 65 8.59 -7.48 -4.52
N TRP A 66 8.10 -8.58 -5.10
CA TRP A 66 8.91 -9.70 -5.59
C TRP A 66 9.22 -9.65 -7.09
N GLU A 67 8.82 -8.59 -7.78
CA GLU A 67 9.17 -8.38 -9.18
C GLU A 67 10.70 -8.37 -9.36
N PRO A 68 11.25 -9.24 -10.24
CA PRO A 68 12.69 -9.27 -10.50
C PRO A 68 13.22 -7.95 -11.05
N GLY A 69 14.37 -7.49 -10.53
CA GLY A 69 15.05 -6.30 -11.04
C GLY A 69 14.44 -4.96 -10.62
N ILE A 70 13.57 -4.96 -9.60
CA ILE A 70 13.08 -3.76 -8.92
C ILE A 70 13.47 -3.82 -7.45
N ASP A 71 13.96 -2.70 -6.91
CA ASP A 71 14.29 -2.60 -5.49
C ASP A 71 12.99 -2.43 -4.65
N PRO A 72 12.68 -3.35 -3.72
CA PRO A 72 11.52 -3.21 -2.84
C PRO A 72 11.55 -1.96 -1.97
N ASP A 73 12.73 -1.43 -1.62
CA ASP A 73 12.85 -0.19 -0.84
C ASP A 73 12.36 1.03 -1.66
N GLU A 74 12.60 1.04 -2.98
CA GLU A 74 12.12 2.08 -3.88
C GLU A 74 10.60 2.02 -4.11
N ILE A 75 10.02 0.82 -4.20
CA ILE A 75 8.55 0.65 -4.26
C ILE A 75 7.90 1.20 -2.98
N LEU A 76 8.45 0.87 -1.80
CA LEU A 76 7.94 1.39 -0.54
C LEU A 76 8.02 2.93 -0.50
N ALA A 77 9.15 3.50 -0.93
CA ALA A 77 9.32 4.95 -1.02
C ALA A 77 8.29 5.58 -1.96
N ALA A 78 8.04 4.97 -3.13
CA ALA A 78 7.05 5.42 -4.09
C ALA A 78 5.63 5.40 -3.51
N VAL A 79 5.22 4.30 -2.87
CA VAL A 79 3.90 4.17 -2.22
C VAL A 79 3.70 5.23 -1.14
N VAL A 80 4.71 5.43 -0.29
CA VAL A 80 4.65 6.45 0.77
C VAL A 80 4.65 7.87 0.20
N SER A 81 5.34 8.10 -0.91
CA SER A 81 5.40 9.41 -1.58
C SER A 81 4.05 9.75 -2.23
N VAL A 82 3.53 8.87 -3.09
CA VAL A 82 2.22 9.03 -3.75
C VAL A 82 1.09 9.21 -2.74
N GLY A 83 1.12 8.43 -1.64
CA GLY A 83 0.15 8.56 -0.57
C GLY A 83 0.17 9.88 0.19
N ARG A 84 1.28 10.64 0.15
CA ARG A 84 1.36 12.01 0.71
C ARG A 84 0.88 13.09 -0.25
N THR A 85 0.99 12.87 -1.55
CA THR A 85 0.67 13.86 -2.59
C THR A 85 -0.83 14.03 -2.83
N ALA A 86 -1.68 13.12 -2.33
CA ALA A 86 -3.14 13.26 -2.44
C ALA A 86 -3.64 14.40 -1.53
N PRO A 87 -4.39 15.38 -2.06
CA PRO A 87 -4.91 16.47 -1.26
C PRO A 87 -5.84 15.91 -0.19
N ARG A 88 -5.50 16.22 1.07
CA ARG A 88 -6.34 15.96 2.22
C ARG A 88 -7.63 16.76 2.00
N GLU A 89 -8.69 16.10 1.54
CA GLU A 89 -10.01 16.73 1.42
C GLU A 89 -10.37 17.30 2.79
N ARG A 90 -10.25 18.63 2.93
CA ARG A 90 -10.72 19.35 4.10
C ARG A 90 -12.24 19.21 4.07
N GLN A 91 -12.75 18.30 4.88
CA GLN A 91 -14.15 18.28 5.27
C GLN A 91 -14.50 19.68 5.81
N PRO A 92 -15.46 20.42 5.22
CA PRO A 92 -15.90 21.67 5.80
C PRO A 92 -16.59 21.33 7.13
N SER A 93 -15.98 21.76 8.23
CA SER A 93 -16.60 21.73 9.54
C SER A 93 -17.83 22.64 9.47
N ALA A 94 -19.01 22.04 9.35
CA ALA A 94 -20.26 22.75 9.54
C ALA A 94 -20.33 23.17 11.01
N ALA A 95 -19.99 24.44 11.27
CA ALA A 95 -20.33 25.09 12.52
C ALA A 95 -21.79 25.56 12.42
N ALA A 96 -22.60 25.06 13.34
CA ALA A 96 -23.99 25.43 13.59
C ALA A 96 -24.09 26.81 14.27
#